data_AF-A0A085WFE6-F1
#
_entry.id   AF-A0A085WFE6-F1
#
_cell.length_a   1.000
_cell.length_b   1.000
_cell.length_c   1.000
_cell.angle_alpha   90.00
_cell.angle_beta   90.00
_cell.angle_gamma   90.00
#
_symmetry.space_group_name_H-M   'P 1'
#
loop_
_entity.id
_entity.type
_entity.pdbx_description
1 polymer ?
#
loop_
_entity_poly.entity_id
_entity_poly.type
_entity_poly.pdbx_seq_one_letter_code
_entity_poly.pdbx_strand_id
1 'polypeptide(L)'
;MVLHDQGVSRRHARILSRGGRHYVIDLGSAKGTSVNGKPLARDKEHELRSGDRLAVGPIEFLFTALNPTEKERPAVPAPPLGKRGRSSTLITRAETQQEMQAIESEDTGRFRTLPEMSVLAPLPKGAASSAFSDFEMATVLNKPGPESQAPSEATAINAPRALHAPATIAEMPIPTVIRMPAQLAKAAAAPLDATGDTDVSTVNMKASPKATAPSAAERARLRRQQMTSLQGQLLVKWRELPPRLRAVAGVVTGLFILMVVLGLLSSTRSVKGPARPSGPEPTELGASPVSDSFGLGDGVTWKQPDAKGFEFQFASPTRALAVLHYQARDISQSREVSISLNGVDLGWVPTDSQESEERELQLLLPLAMLRRGETNRVTFDNVLNPPAEDRWRVWNVYVEVIPVPELPQAQLMANANKEAATARRFYEQKDVGSENLYKSWKLFRSSWITLEAMERKPEDLYEDVRYMLARTAGEMDQTCRKLMLDFQRSIQYRDGDKALATVQEVIRRFPTTEHRCHNLAIEKATEYELPL
;
A
#
# COMPACT_ATOMS: atom_id res chain seq x y z
N MET A 1 -11.58 9.30 14.36
CA MET A 1 -10.15 9.50 14.01
C MET A 1 -9.32 8.36 14.61
N VAL A 2 -8.44 7.75 13.80
CA VAL A 2 -7.49 6.71 14.21
C VAL A 2 -6.08 7.24 13.90
N LEU A 3 -5.12 6.98 14.79
CA LEU A 3 -3.72 7.38 14.64
C LEU A 3 -2.84 6.14 14.77
N HIS A 4 -1.97 5.90 13.78
CA HIS A 4 -1.08 4.74 13.72
C HIS A 4 0.31 5.09 14.30
N ASP A 5 0.35 5.38 15.60
CA ASP A 5 1.60 5.73 16.32
C ASP A 5 1.71 4.92 17.62
N GLN A 6 2.92 4.41 17.92
CA GLN A 6 3.17 3.55 19.09
C GLN A 6 2.90 4.23 20.44
N GLY A 7 2.89 5.56 20.49
CA GLY A 7 2.51 6.36 21.64
C GLY A 7 1.02 6.61 21.80
N VAL A 8 0.17 6.20 20.85
CA VAL A 8 -1.27 6.42 20.91
C VAL A 8 -2.01 5.12 21.28
N SER A 9 -2.67 5.11 22.43
CA SER A 9 -3.48 3.97 22.87
C SER A 9 -4.73 3.76 21.98
N ARG A 10 -5.13 2.49 21.77
CA ARG A 10 -6.32 2.09 20.98
C ARG A 10 -7.60 2.87 21.29
N ARG A 11 -7.78 3.26 22.55
CA ARG A 11 -8.76 4.25 23.03
C ARG A 11 -8.00 5.29 23.84
N HIS A 12 -7.48 6.32 23.18
CA HIS A 12 -6.63 7.32 23.83
C HIS A 12 -7.46 8.42 24.50
N ALA A 13 -8.21 9.18 23.70
CA ALA A 13 -9.04 10.29 24.15
C ALA A 13 -10.38 10.27 23.43
N ARG A 14 -11.37 10.94 24.00
CA ARG A 14 -12.69 11.19 23.40
C ARG A 14 -12.93 12.69 23.36
N ILE A 15 -13.32 13.20 22.20
CA ILE A 15 -13.83 14.56 22.06
C ILE A 15 -15.37 14.50 22.01
N LEU A 16 -16.03 15.39 22.75
CA LEU A 16 -17.48 15.54 22.82
C LEU A 16 -17.86 16.95 22.36
N SER A 17 -19.07 17.10 21.82
CA SER A 17 -19.69 18.40 21.54
C SER A 17 -21.03 18.48 22.28
N ARG A 18 -21.23 19.51 23.12
CA ARG A 18 -22.45 19.72 23.90
C ARG A 18 -22.79 21.21 23.95
N GLY A 19 -23.88 21.60 23.27
CA GLY A 19 -24.40 22.97 23.29
C GLY A 19 -23.40 24.01 22.77
N GLY A 20 -22.79 23.75 21.61
CA GLY A 20 -21.81 24.65 20.98
C GLY A 20 -20.44 24.70 21.66
N ARG A 21 -20.20 23.86 22.67
CA ARG A 21 -18.91 23.73 23.35
C ARG A 21 -18.32 22.35 23.14
N HIS A 22 -17.00 22.32 23.00
CA HIS A 22 -16.23 21.09 22.81
C HIS A 22 -15.53 20.72 24.10
N TYR A 23 -15.40 19.41 24.34
CA TYR A 23 -14.72 18.86 25.51
C TYR A 23 -13.83 17.69 25.09
N VAL A 24 -12.70 17.51 25.75
CA VAL A 24 -11.85 16.32 25.63
C VAL A 24 -11.76 15.58 26.97
N ILE A 25 -11.70 14.25 26.88
CA ILE A 25 -11.55 13.33 28.00
C ILE A 25 -10.42 12.35 27.65
N ASP A 26 -9.39 12.23 28.50
CA ASP A 26 -8.40 11.15 28.39
C ASP A 26 -9.00 9.83 28.92
N LEU A 27 -9.02 8.79 28.10
CA LEU A 27 -9.67 7.50 28.42
C LEU A 27 -8.72 6.52 29.14
N GLY A 28 -7.85 7.04 30.01
CA GLY A 28 -6.83 6.23 30.70
C GLY A 28 -5.67 5.85 29.80
N SER A 29 -5.20 6.78 28.95
CA SER A 29 -4.16 6.49 27.96
C SER A 29 -2.79 6.22 28.60
N ALA A 30 -1.93 5.53 27.85
CA ALA A 30 -0.60 5.13 28.31
C ALA A 30 0.40 6.30 28.39
N LYS A 31 0.31 7.27 27.46
CA LYS A 31 1.19 8.47 27.42
C LYS A 31 0.52 9.78 27.83
N GLY A 32 -0.80 9.77 28.07
CA GLY A 32 -1.56 10.95 28.48
C GLY A 32 -1.99 11.85 27.32
N THR A 33 -3.10 12.54 27.53
CA THR A 33 -3.55 13.68 26.72
C THR A 33 -3.17 14.98 27.43
N SER A 34 -2.79 16.03 26.69
CA SER A 34 -2.53 17.37 27.25
C SER A 34 -3.14 18.48 26.39
N VAL A 35 -3.49 19.61 27.01
CA VAL A 35 -4.00 20.81 26.33
C VAL A 35 -3.12 22.00 26.69
N ASN A 36 -2.59 22.69 25.68
CA ASN A 36 -1.63 23.79 25.79
C ASN A 36 -0.44 23.44 26.71
N GLY A 37 0.10 22.23 26.54
CA GLY A 37 1.20 21.67 27.33
C GLY A 37 0.85 21.21 28.75
N LYS A 38 -0.41 21.32 29.19
CA LYS A 38 -0.87 20.89 30.52
C LYS A 38 -1.53 19.51 30.45
N PRO A 39 -1.00 18.48 31.12
CA PRO A 39 -1.60 17.14 31.09
C PRO A 39 -2.99 17.13 31.72
N LEU A 40 -3.89 16.36 31.13
CA LEU A 40 -5.25 16.20 31.61
C LEU A 40 -5.35 15.09 32.67
N ALA A 41 -6.32 15.23 33.57
CA ALA A 41 -6.72 14.14 34.45
C ALA A 41 -7.51 13.10 33.66
N ARG A 42 -7.25 11.82 33.94
CA ARG A 42 -7.99 10.69 33.36
C ARG A 42 -9.48 10.78 33.67
N ASP A 43 -10.30 10.41 32.69
CA ASP A 43 -11.76 10.34 32.76
C ASP A 43 -12.47 11.65 33.17
N LYS A 44 -11.79 12.80 33.04
CA LYS A 44 -12.34 14.13 33.35
C LYS A 44 -12.53 14.99 32.08
N GLU A 45 -13.68 15.63 31.95
CA GLU A 45 -13.95 16.62 30.90
C GLU A 45 -13.04 17.86 31.06
N HIS A 46 -12.37 18.24 29.97
CA HIS A 46 -11.67 19.51 29.81
C HIS A 46 -12.27 20.26 28.60
N GLU A 47 -12.63 21.53 28.74
CA GLU A 47 -13.18 22.33 27.62
C GLU A 47 -12.10 22.61 26.57
N LEU A 48 -12.43 22.46 25.29
CA LEU A 48 -11.58 22.82 24.15
C LEU A 48 -12.13 24.05 23.44
N ARG A 49 -11.24 24.95 23.05
CA ARG A 49 -11.52 26.22 22.37
C ARG A 49 -10.68 26.34 21.10
N SER A 50 -11.22 26.99 20.07
CA SER A 50 -10.48 27.23 18.82
C SER A 50 -9.15 27.93 19.10
N GLY A 51 -8.06 27.36 18.59
CA GLY A 51 -6.68 27.80 18.87
C GLY A 51 -5.94 26.95 19.90
N ASP A 52 -6.62 26.07 20.65
CA ASP A 52 -5.96 25.19 21.63
C ASP A 52 -5.06 24.13 20.97
N ARG A 53 -3.90 23.89 21.58
CA ARG A 53 -2.97 22.83 21.21
C ARG A 53 -3.26 21.56 22.00
N LEU A 54 -3.86 20.56 21.35
CA LEU A 54 -4.21 19.27 21.94
C LEU A 54 -3.12 18.24 21.60
N ALA A 55 -2.35 17.78 22.57
CA ALA A 55 -1.44 16.66 22.37
C ALA A 55 -2.05 15.33 22.84
N VAL A 56 -1.94 14.30 22.02
CA VAL A 56 -2.46 12.94 22.22
C VAL A 56 -1.26 12.00 22.12
N GLY A 57 -0.65 11.66 23.26
CA GLY A 57 0.66 11.01 23.28
C GLY A 57 1.73 11.91 22.62
N PRO A 58 2.48 11.43 21.61
CA PRO A 58 3.54 12.20 20.96
C PRO A 58 3.04 13.12 19.83
N ILE A 59 1.74 13.09 19.49
CA ILE A 59 1.18 13.86 18.35
C ILE A 59 0.46 15.10 18.87
N GLU A 60 0.78 16.27 18.33
CA GLU A 60 0.14 17.55 18.64
C GLU A 60 -0.83 17.98 17.53
N PHE A 61 -2.02 18.43 17.92
CA PHE A 61 -3.08 18.95 17.04
C PHE A 61 -3.41 20.40 17.39
N LEU A 62 -3.74 21.21 16.38
CA LEU A 62 -4.41 22.50 16.58
C LEU A 62 -5.92 22.28 16.51
N PHE A 63 -6.64 22.61 17.57
CA PHE A 63 -8.10 22.49 17.61
C PHE A 63 -8.78 23.72 17.00
N THR A 64 -9.73 23.50 16.09
CA THR A 64 -10.55 24.56 15.48
C THR A 64 -12.00 24.12 15.46
N ALA A 65 -12.88 24.83 16.17
CA ALA A 65 -14.32 24.61 16.10
C ALA A 65 -14.90 25.26 14.83
N LEU A 66 -15.56 24.46 13.99
CA LEU A 66 -16.29 24.92 12.82
C LEU A 66 -17.70 25.37 13.24
N ASN A 67 -17.84 26.59 13.75
CA ASN A 67 -19.14 27.18 14.08
C ASN A 67 -19.89 27.58 12.79
N PRO A 68 -21.08 27.02 12.49
CA PRO A 68 -21.82 27.38 11.27
C PRO A 68 -22.47 28.77 11.31
N THR A 69 -22.40 29.48 12.45
CA THR A 69 -23.06 30.77 12.66
C THR A 69 -22.24 31.70 13.56
N GLU A 70 -21.31 32.46 12.97
CA GLU A 70 -20.86 33.73 13.57
C GLU A 70 -20.50 34.75 12.48
N LYS A 71 -21.55 35.37 11.91
CA LYS A 71 -21.42 36.72 11.36
C LYS A 71 -21.15 37.68 12.53
N GLU A 72 -20.10 38.48 12.40
CA GLU A 72 -19.72 39.65 13.20
C GLU A 72 -20.41 39.85 14.56
N ARG A 73 -19.63 39.70 15.63
CA ARG A 73 -19.79 40.52 16.84
C ARG A 73 -18.58 41.46 16.97
N PRO A 74 -18.76 42.74 17.32
CA PRO A 74 -17.65 43.67 17.45
C PRO A 74 -16.66 43.24 18.52
N ALA A 75 -15.38 43.53 18.30
CA ALA A 75 -14.33 43.29 19.28
C ALA A 75 -14.65 44.00 20.61
N VAL A 76 -14.59 43.25 21.71
CA VAL A 76 -14.49 43.86 23.06
C VAL A 76 -13.19 44.65 23.09
N PRO A 77 -13.20 45.96 23.42
CA PRO A 77 -11.98 46.75 23.43
C PRO A 77 -11.01 46.21 24.50
N ALA A 78 -9.74 46.08 24.13
CA ALA A 78 -8.71 45.62 25.04
C ALA A 78 -8.62 46.54 26.29
N PRO A 79 -8.40 45.97 27.49
CA PRO A 79 -8.18 46.78 28.68
C PRO A 79 -6.92 47.65 28.49
N PRO A 80 -6.93 48.91 28.98
CA PRO A 80 -5.85 49.85 28.73
C PRO A 80 -4.52 49.38 29.31
N LEU A 81 -3.43 49.62 28.58
CA LEU A 81 -2.06 49.29 28.95
C LEU A 81 -1.63 49.99 30.26
N GLY A 82 -1.76 49.27 31.38
CA GLY A 82 -1.16 49.61 32.65
C GLY A 82 0.36 49.47 32.61
N LYS A 83 1.10 50.56 32.88
CA LYS A 83 2.57 50.59 32.84
C LYS A 83 3.20 49.68 33.90
N ARG A 84 4.06 48.72 33.49
CA ARG A 84 5.44 48.49 34.00
C ARG A 84 6.02 47.14 33.52
N GLY A 85 7.35 47.06 33.45
CA GLY A 85 8.09 45.79 33.46
C GLY A 85 8.42 45.17 32.10
N ARG A 86 9.31 45.79 31.31
CA ARG A 86 10.06 45.05 30.29
C ARG A 86 11.01 44.08 31.00
N SER A 87 10.80 42.78 30.80
CA SER A 87 11.87 41.78 30.88
C SER A 87 11.84 40.96 29.61
N SER A 88 12.43 41.50 28.55
CA SER A 88 12.71 40.75 27.32
C SER A 88 14.04 40.03 27.48
N THR A 89 14.02 38.71 27.52
CA THR A 89 15.25 37.91 27.44
C THR A 89 15.86 38.10 26.06
N LEU A 90 16.84 39.01 25.98
CA LEU A 90 17.71 39.17 24.81
C LEU A 90 18.74 38.04 24.83
N ILE A 91 18.69 37.17 23.81
CA ILE A 91 19.77 36.22 23.56
C ILE A 91 20.88 36.99 22.85
N THR A 92 21.93 37.35 23.60
CA THR A 92 23.13 38.00 23.06
C THR A 92 24.30 37.02 23.15
N ARG A 93 25.09 36.93 22.09
CA ARG A 93 26.33 36.15 22.04
C ARG A 93 27.46 37.00 22.65
N ALA A 94 28.15 36.49 23.68
CA ALA A 94 29.38 37.11 24.17
C ALA A 94 30.51 36.89 23.14
N GLU A 95 31.27 37.93 22.84
CA GLU A 95 32.33 37.89 21.82
C GLU A 95 33.74 38.13 22.39
N THR A 96 33.85 38.45 23.68
CA THR A 96 35.13 38.67 24.35
C THR A 96 35.35 37.71 25.53
N GLN A 97 36.61 37.35 25.81
CA GLN A 97 36.98 36.47 26.93
C GLN A 97 36.71 37.10 28.31
N GLN A 98 36.66 38.42 28.40
CA GLN A 98 36.36 39.14 29.64
C GLN A 98 34.87 39.04 30.02
N GLU A 99 33.96 38.91 29.04
CA GLU A 99 32.53 38.70 29.30
C GLU A 99 32.24 37.28 29.83
N MET A 100 32.96 36.25 29.37
CA MET A 100 32.80 34.89 29.88
C MET A 100 33.25 34.77 31.35
N GLN A 101 34.38 35.36 31.72
CA GLN A 101 34.92 35.27 33.09
C GLN A 101 34.04 35.95 34.15
N ALA A 102 33.25 36.96 33.76
CA ALA A 102 32.28 37.60 34.67
C ALA A 102 31.03 36.73 34.92
N ILE A 103 30.67 35.87 33.97
CA ILE A 103 29.50 34.98 34.07
C ILE A 103 29.83 33.72 34.88
N GLU A 104 31.07 33.24 34.85
CA GLU A 104 31.52 32.06 35.61
C GLU A 104 31.73 32.34 37.12
N SER A 105 31.66 33.59 37.58
CA SER A 105 31.95 33.98 38.96
C SER A 105 30.77 34.04 39.94
N GLU A 106 29.53 33.80 39.50
CA GLU A 106 28.36 33.79 40.40
C GLU A 106 27.97 32.36 40.83
N ASP A 107 28.12 32.10 42.14
CA ASP A 107 27.99 30.78 42.78
C ASP A 107 26.53 30.26 42.86
N THR A 108 26.35 28.96 42.65
CA THR A 108 25.02 28.32 42.48
C THR A 108 24.53 27.63 43.76
N GLY A 109 23.90 28.41 44.64
CA GLY A 109 23.32 27.93 45.90
C GLY A 109 22.10 27.00 45.74
N ARG A 110 22.14 25.83 46.40
CA ARG A 110 21.18 24.72 46.26
C ARG A 110 20.22 24.57 47.47
N PHE A 111 18.97 24.17 47.19
CA PHE A 111 17.97 23.58 48.11
C PHE A 111 17.44 24.39 49.34
N ARG A 112 16.10 24.57 49.38
CA ARG A 112 15.28 24.40 50.61
C ARG A 112 13.91 23.80 50.29
N THR A 113 13.51 22.80 51.08
CA THR A 113 12.16 22.21 51.14
C THR A 113 11.24 23.05 52.02
N LEU A 114 9.93 22.99 51.78
CA LEU A 114 8.91 23.60 52.66
C LEU A 114 8.48 22.62 53.77
N PRO A 115 8.15 23.10 54.98
CA PRO A 115 7.79 22.25 56.11
C PRO A 115 6.32 21.81 56.11
N GLU A 116 6.08 20.69 56.79
CA GLU A 116 4.79 20.06 57.08
C GLU A 116 4.12 20.71 58.32
N MET A 117 2.77 20.80 58.38
CA MET A 117 2.09 21.32 59.57
C MET A 117 0.61 20.88 59.74
N SER A 118 0.16 20.85 61.00
CA SER A 118 -1.06 20.21 61.51
C SER A 118 -1.66 21.04 62.68
N VAL A 119 -2.79 20.75 63.36
CA VAL A 119 -3.70 19.56 63.39
C VAL A 119 -5.11 19.94 63.98
N LEU A 120 -6.14 19.13 63.71
CA LEU A 120 -7.47 19.00 64.40
C LEU A 120 -8.51 20.17 64.51
N ALA A 121 -9.74 19.87 64.01
CA ALA A 121 -11.05 19.77 64.72
C ALA A 121 -11.72 21.00 65.44
N PRO A 122 -13.04 21.01 65.79
CA PRO A 122 -14.06 19.91 65.77
C PRO A 122 -15.47 20.22 65.18
N LEU A 123 -16.40 19.25 65.34
CA LEU A 123 -17.80 19.11 64.85
C LEU A 123 -18.88 19.90 65.62
N PRO A 124 -20.12 20.02 65.06
CA PRO A 124 -21.29 19.24 65.53
C PRO A 124 -22.03 18.53 64.37
N LYS A 125 -22.67 17.34 64.42
CA LYS A 125 -23.49 16.53 65.38
C LYS A 125 -25.02 16.67 65.23
N GLY A 126 -25.68 15.56 64.84
CA GLY A 126 -27.13 15.28 64.86
C GLY A 126 -27.79 15.26 63.46
N ALA A 127 -28.59 14.26 63.04
CA ALA A 127 -29.05 12.99 63.64
C ALA A 127 -29.26 11.93 62.50
N ALA A 128 -28.89 10.65 62.67
CA ALA A 128 -29.77 9.47 62.89
C ALA A 128 -30.92 9.28 61.87
N SER A 129 -31.28 8.10 61.33
CA SER A 129 -30.71 6.72 61.25
C SER A 129 -31.54 5.94 60.15
N SER A 130 -31.41 4.66 59.80
CA SER A 130 -30.70 3.46 60.34
C SER A 130 -30.46 2.38 59.25
N ALA A 131 -29.68 1.35 59.60
CA ALA A 131 -29.55 -0.01 59.04
C ALA A 131 -30.44 -0.50 57.86
N PHE A 132 -29.80 -1.18 56.88
CA PHE A 132 -29.93 -2.63 56.67
C PHE A 132 -28.67 -3.18 55.98
N SER A 133 -28.28 -4.42 56.31
CA SER A 133 -27.05 -5.07 55.84
C SER A 133 -27.34 -6.28 54.95
N ASP A 134 -26.35 -6.63 54.13
CA ASP A 134 -26.03 -7.94 53.54
C ASP A 134 -27.13 -8.75 52.81
N PHE A 135 -26.87 -9.07 51.54
CA PHE A 135 -27.06 -10.45 51.06
C PHE A 135 -26.12 -10.79 49.91
N GLU A 136 -25.56 -12.01 49.94
CA GLU A 136 -24.52 -12.51 49.02
C GLU A 136 -25.09 -13.51 47.99
N MET A 137 -24.22 -14.01 47.09
CA MET A 137 -24.52 -14.88 45.94
C MET A 137 -25.19 -16.22 46.28
N ALA A 138 -25.95 -16.77 45.31
CA ALA A 138 -26.12 -18.22 45.15
C ALA A 138 -26.31 -18.64 43.67
N THR A 139 -25.71 -19.77 43.32
CA THR A 139 -25.69 -20.41 41.98
C THR A 139 -26.60 -21.63 41.96
N VAL A 140 -27.34 -21.92 40.87
CA VAL A 140 -28.04 -23.22 40.69
C VAL A 140 -27.98 -23.72 39.22
N LEU A 141 -28.00 -25.04 39.03
CA LEU A 141 -27.77 -25.79 37.78
C LEU A 141 -28.82 -26.93 37.64
N ASN A 142 -29.12 -27.39 36.41
CA ASN A 142 -29.76 -28.69 36.03
C ASN A 142 -31.28 -28.92 36.37
N LYS A 143 -32.14 -29.71 35.67
CA LYS A 143 -32.09 -30.49 34.38
C LYS A 143 -33.56 -30.84 33.86
N PRO A 144 -33.93 -31.85 33.00
CA PRO A 144 -34.84 -31.62 31.85
C PRO A 144 -36.07 -32.59 31.66
N GLY A 145 -36.81 -32.45 30.54
CA GLY A 145 -37.73 -33.46 29.92
C GLY A 145 -39.23 -33.09 29.88
N PRO A 146 -40.10 -33.70 29.03
CA PRO A 146 -39.92 -34.88 28.16
C PRO A 146 -40.36 -34.70 26.66
N GLU A 147 -40.45 -35.81 25.92
CA GLU A 147 -40.66 -35.96 24.46
C GLU A 147 -42.13 -35.92 23.97
N SER A 148 -42.34 -35.76 22.64
CA SER A 148 -43.42 -36.44 21.89
C SER A 148 -43.09 -36.59 20.40
N GLN A 149 -43.86 -37.44 19.70
CA GLN A 149 -43.46 -38.20 18.49
C GLN A 149 -43.85 -37.55 17.14
N ALA A 150 -43.21 -38.03 16.06
CA ALA A 150 -43.65 -37.83 14.68
C ALA A 150 -44.82 -38.77 14.29
N PRO A 151 -45.42 -38.57 13.10
CA PRO A 151 -45.20 -39.61 12.09
C PRO A 151 -44.92 -39.06 10.68
N SER A 152 -44.40 -39.96 9.83
CA SER A 152 -44.19 -39.77 8.40
C SER A 152 -45.46 -39.98 7.58
N GLU A 153 -45.59 -39.30 6.44
CA GLU A 153 -46.19 -39.93 5.27
C GLU A 153 -45.57 -39.39 3.97
N ALA A 154 -45.44 -40.26 2.97
CA ALA A 154 -44.77 -39.97 1.71
C ALA A 154 -45.78 -40.04 0.56
N THR A 155 -45.71 -39.07 -0.36
CA THR A 155 -46.40 -39.20 -1.65
C THR A 155 -45.49 -38.71 -2.77
N ALA A 156 -44.96 -39.66 -3.54
CA ALA A 156 -44.32 -39.36 -4.82
C ALA A 156 -45.40 -39.10 -5.88
N ILE A 157 -45.22 -38.08 -6.72
CA ILE A 157 -45.99 -37.91 -7.96
C ILE A 157 -45.00 -37.70 -9.11
N ASN A 158 -45.21 -38.46 -10.18
CA ASN A 158 -44.34 -38.52 -11.35
C ASN A 158 -44.40 -37.25 -12.21
N ALA A 159 -43.29 -37.01 -12.92
CA ALA A 159 -43.24 -36.26 -14.18
C ALA A 159 -44.05 -37.00 -15.30
N PRO A 160 -44.17 -36.48 -16.55
CA PRO A 160 -43.55 -35.29 -17.11
C PRO A 160 -44.47 -34.38 -17.96
N ARG A 161 -43.98 -33.18 -18.30
CA ARG A 161 -44.27 -32.58 -19.61
C ARG A 161 -43.17 -31.63 -20.07
N ALA A 162 -42.55 -31.96 -21.21
CA ALA A 162 -41.64 -31.09 -21.91
C ALA A 162 -42.40 -30.14 -22.85
N LEU A 163 -41.90 -28.92 -23.03
CA LEU A 163 -41.84 -28.14 -24.28
C LEU A 163 -41.59 -26.66 -23.93
N HIS A 164 -40.39 -26.16 -24.23
CA HIS A 164 -40.15 -25.01 -25.11
C HIS A 164 -38.65 -24.65 -25.07
N ALA A 165 -37.98 -24.77 -26.21
CA ALA A 165 -36.62 -24.29 -26.42
C ALA A 165 -36.63 -22.81 -26.86
N PRO A 166 -35.52 -22.09 -26.69
CA PRO A 166 -35.18 -20.97 -27.55
C PRO A 166 -33.95 -21.26 -28.43
N ALA A 167 -34.17 -21.10 -29.73
CA ALA A 167 -33.26 -20.61 -30.77
C ALA A 167 -31.73 -20.84 -30.64
N THR A 168 -31.22 -21.71 -31.50
CA THR A 168 -29.86 -21.69 -32.02
C THR A 168 -29.52 -20.30 -32.60
N ILE A 169 -28.41 -19.69 -32.14
CA ILE A 169 -27.80 -18.56 -32.84
C ILE A 169 -26.65 -19.10 -33.70
N ALA A 170 -26.58 -18.64 -34.96
CA ALA A 170 -25.64 -19.15 -35.95
C ALA A 170 -24.19 -18.74 -35.65
N GLU A 171 -23.26 -19.69 -35.81
CA GLU A 171 -21.84 -19.39 -35.90
C GLU A 171 -21.55 -18.59 -37.17
N MET A 172 -20.82 -17.48 -37.04
CA MET A 172 -20.21 -16.79 -38.19
C MET A 172 -18.75 -17.23 -38.34
N PRO A 173 -18.25 -17.41 -39.58
CA PRO A 173 -16.97 -18.05 -39.81
C PRO A 173 -15.77 -17.15 -39.49
N ILE A 174 -14.77 -17.73 -38.85
CA ILE A 174 -13.43 -17.14 -38.65
C ILE A 174 -12.74 -17.04 -40.02
N PRO A 175 -12.16 -15.88 -40.40
CA PRO A 175 -11.44 -15.76 -41.67
C PRO A 175 -10.10 -16.53 -41.62
N THR A 176 -10.01 -17.57 -42.42
CA THR A 176 -8.81 -18.39 -42.64
C THR A 176 -7.65 -17.54 -43.18
N VAL A 177 -6.62 -17.30 -42.36
CA VAL A 177 -5.37 -16.71 -42.85
C VAL A 177 -4.61 -17.75 -43.67
N ILE A 178 -4.48 -17.48 -44.97
CA ILE A 178 -3.81 -18.34 -45.94
C ILE A 178 -2.32 -18.44 -45.59
N ARG A 179 -1.84 -19.68 -45.42
CA ARG A 179 -0.44 -20.00 -45.15
C ARG A 179 0.22 -20.48 -46.45
N MET A 180 1.16 -19.70 -46.99
CA MET A 180 2.03 -20.15 -48.09
C MET A 180 3.50 -19.81 -47.80
N PRO A 181 4.46 -20.54 -48.41
CA PRO A 181 5.72 -20.87 -47.74
C PRO A 181 6.87 -19.92 -48.05
N ALA A 182 7.87 -19.94 -47.16
CA ALA A 182 9.16 -19.32 -47.40
C ALA A 182 9.96 -20.05 -48.48
N GLN A 183 10.55 -19.31 -49.41
CA GLN A 183 11.65 -19.78 -50.26
C GLN A 183 12.80 -18.77 -50.28
N LEU A 184 14.02 -19.28 -50.42
CA LEU A 184 15.27 -18.53 -50.41
C LEU A 184 15.43 -17.68 -51.68
N ALA A 185 16.07 -16.51 -51.54
CA ALA A 185 17.09 -16.07 -52.49
C ALA A 185 18.10 -15.10 -51.83
N LYS A 186 19.40 -15.37 -52.02
CA LYS A 186 20.48 -14.38 -51.86
C LYS A 186 20.57 -13.54 -53.13
N ALA A 187 20.85 -12.25 -53.00
CA ALA A 187 21.85 -11.55 -53.84
C ALA A 187 22.19 -10.18 -53.23
N ALA A 188 23.41 -9.70 -53.49
CA ALA A 188 23.86 -8.36 -53.13
C ALA A 188 24.12 -7.53 -54.40
N ALA A 189 24.05 -6.21 -54.33
CA ALA A 189 24.98 -5.28 -55.00
C ALA A 189 24.70 -3.80 -54.66
N ALA A 190 25.80 -3.04 -54.52
CA ALA A 190 26.00 -1.61 -54.81
C ALA A 190 25.03 -0.52 -54.27
N PRO A 191 25.57 0.48 -53.53
CA PRO A 191 25.13 1.87 -53.63
C PRO A 191 25.81 2.61 -54.81
N LEU A 192 25.18 3.68 -55.28
CA LEU A 192 25.52 4.42 -56.50
C LEU A 192 26.71 5.38 -56.36
N ASP A 193 27.36 5.64 -57.49
CA ASP A 193 28.37 6.68 -57.67
C ASP A 193 27.80 8.11 -57.51
N ALA A 194 28.66 9.02 -57.04
CA ALA A 194 28.54 10.45 -57.29
C ALA A 194 29.91 11.01 -57.70
N THR A 195 30.10 11.21 -58.99
CA THR A 195 31.17 12.01 -59.61
C THR A 195 31.09 13.47 -59.13
N GLY A 196 32.14 14.28 -59.05
CA GLY A 196 33.52 14.10 -59.49
C GLY A 196 33.95 15.22 -60.45
N ASP A 197 34.86 16.10 -60.01
CA ASP A 197 35.84 16.86 -60.82
C ASP A 197 36.84 17.52 -59.83
N THR A 198 38.15 17.20 -59.88
CA THR A 198 39.26 17.86 -60.63
C THR A 198 39.49 19.33 -60.20
N ASP A 199 40.73 19.86 -60.05
CA ASP A 199 42.01 19.46 -60.67
C ASP A 199 43.27 19.97 -59.90
N VAL A 200 44.46 19.50 -60.32
CA VAL A 200 45.82 20.09 -60.21
C VAL A 200 46.65 20.07 -58.89
N SER A 201 47.87 19.52 -59.05
CA SER A 201 49.18 19.83 -58.42
C SER A 201 49.69 19.12 -57.16
N THR A 202 50.82 18.46 -57.39
CA THR A 202 51.82 17.97 -56.44
C THR A 202 52.74 19.10 -55.94
N VAL A 203 53.13 19.09 -54.65
CA VAL A 203 54.53 19.24 -54.19
C VAL A 203 54.71 18.47 -52.86
N ASN A 204 55.88 17.86 -52.72
CA ASN A 204 56.31 17.00 -51.61
C ASN A 204 57.17 17.79 -50.60
N MET A 205 56.91 17.69 -49.29
CA MET A 205 57.92 17.96 -48.26
C MET A 205 57.80 17.05 -47.02
N LYS A 206 58.96 16.60 -46.54
CA LYS A 206 59.17 15.73 -45.37
C LYS A 206 59.20 16.55 -44.06
N ALA A 207 58.68 16.00 -42.97
CA ALA A 207 59.53 15.40 -41.91
C ALA A 207 58.74 15.06 -40.63
N SER A 208 59.08 13.93 -40.01
CA SER A 208 58.74 13.61 -38.61
C SER A 208 59.78 12.64 -38.04
N PRO A 209 60.04 12.67 -36.71
CA PRO A 209 61.27 12.10 -36.15
C PRO A 209 61.23 10.56 -36.05
N LYS A 210 62.40 9.94 -36.19
CA LYS A 210 62.59 8.50 -35.98
C LYS A 210 62.47 8.16 -34.49
N ALA A 211 61.61 7.20 -34.15
CA ALA A 211 61.70 6.47 -32.89
C ALA A 211 62.88 5.47 -32.94
N THR A 212 63.74 5.50 -31.93
CA THR A 212 64.94 4.65 -31.83
C THR A 212 64.56 3.21 -31.43
N ALA A 213 65.21 2.21 -32.02
CA ALA A 213 64.99 0.81 -31.63
C ALA A 213 65.54 0.53 -30.22
N PRO A 214 64.85 -0.27 -29.38
CA PRO A 214 65.24 -0.49 -27.98
C PRO A 214 66.59 -1.21 -27.88
N SER A 215 67.39 -0.82 -26.89
CA SER A 215 68.78 -1.27 -26.74
C SER A 215 68.88 -2.75 -26.33
N ALA A 216 70.05 -3.36 -26.49
CA ALA A 216 70.29 -4.75 -26.08
C ALA A 216 70.05 -4.97 -24.56
N ALA A 217 70.36 -3.97 -23.73
CA ALA A 217 70.10 -3.99 -22.28
C ALA A 217 68.60 -3.93 -21.94
N GLU A 218 67.81 -3.25 -22.76
CA GLU A 218 66.36 -3.10 -22.60
C GLU A 218 65.62 -4.37 -23.02
N ARG A 219 66.05 -5.00 -24.11
CA ARG A 219 65.60 -6.36 -24.51
C ARG A 219 65.98 -7.42 -23.46
N ALA A 220 67.10 -7.24 -22.75
CA ALA A 220 67.50 -8.12 -21.64
C ALA A 220 66.64 -7.91 -20.38
N ARG A 221 66.16 -6.69 -20.10
CA ARG A 221 65.22 -6.40 -19.01
C ARG A 221 63.82 -6.96 -19.30
N LEU A 222 63.29 -6.76 -20.50
CA LEU A 222 62.01 -7.32 -20.94
C LEU A 222 61.97 -8.87 -20.85
N ARG A 223 63.07 -9.54 -21.21
CA ARG A 223 63.20 -11.00 -21.04
C ARG A 223 63.18 -11.48 -19.59
N ARG A 224 63.56 -10.64 -18.61
CA ARG A 224 63.49 -10.99 -17.18
C ARG A 224 62.10 -10.76 -16.57
N GLN A 225 61.34 -9.80 -17.08
CA GLN A 225 59.96 -9.54 -16.61
C GLN A 225 58.92 -10.54 -17.15
N GLN A 226 59.20 -11.26 -18.24
CA GLN A 226 58.27 -12.25 -18.81
C GLN A 226 58.36 -13.67 -18.19
N MET A 227 59.26 -13.90 -17.21
CA MET A 227 59.41 -15.22 -16.56
C MET A 227 58.61 -15.39 -15.25
N THR A 228 57.93 -14.33 -14.78
CA THR A 228 57.11 -14.36 -13.56
C THR A 228 55.61 -14.57 -13.81
N SER A 229 55.16 -14.72 -15.06
CA SER A 229 53.78 -15.08 -15.37
C SER A 229 53.62 -16.60 -15.56
N LEU A 230 52.53 -17.16 -15.02
CA LEU A 230 52.21 -18.59 -15.09
C LEU A 230 52.17 -19.14 -16.53
N GLN A 231 51.78 -18.32 -17.51
CA GLN A 231 51.76 -18.69 -18.93
C GLN A 231 53.15 -19.03 -19.48
N GLY A 232 54.20 -18.32 -19.06
CA GLY A 232 55.57 -18.56 -19.55
C GLY A 232 56.10 -19.94 -19.13
N GLN A 233 55.82 -20.36 -17.90
CA GLN A 233 56.26 -21.65 -17.36
C GLN A 233 55.48 -22.83 -17.98
N LEU A 234 54.17 -22.66 -18.26
CA LEU A 234 53.40 -23.68 -18.98
C LEU A 234 53.90 -23.90 -20.41
N LEU A 235 54.21 -22.82 -21.15
CA LEU A 235 54.66 -22.92 -22.55
C LEU A 235 56.00 -23.65 -22.71
N VAL A 236 56.93 -23.50 -21.75
CA VAL A 236 58.20 -24.24 -21.74
C VAL A 236 57.95 -25.73 -21.46
N LYS A 237 57.23 -26.07 -20.39
CA LYS A 237 56.88 -27.47 -20.07
C LYS A 237 56.06 -28.15 -21.17
N TRP A 238 55.21 -27.40 -21.90
CA TRP A 238 54.45 -27.96 -23.01
C TRP A 238 55.32 -28.35 -24.22
N ARG A 239 56.52 -27.77 -24.38
CA ARG A 239 57.48 -28.17 -25.42
C ARG A 239 58.30 -29.41 -25.05
N GLU A 240 58.45 -29.72 -23.76
CA GLU A 240 59.26 -30.83 -23.23
C GLU A 240 58.51 -32.17 -23.15
N LEU A 241 57.18 -32.16 -23.26
CA LEU A 241 56.35 -33.37 -23.24
C LEU A 241 56.57 -34.24 -24.51
N PRO A 242 56.64 -35.59 -24.39
CA PRO A 242 56.74 -36.47 -25.54
C PRO A 242 55.49 -36.38 -26.44
N PRO A 243 55.60 -36.61 -27.76
CA PRO A 243 54.57 -36.24 -28.74
C PRO A 243 53.20 -36.87 -28.47
N ARG A 244 53.16 -38.10 -27.93
CA ARG A 244 51.91 -38.78 -27.54
C ARG A 244 51.19 -38.10 -26.37
N LEU A 245 51.92 -37.61 -25.36
CA LEU A 245 51.31 -36.87 -24.24
C LEU A 245 50.82 -35.48 -24.66
N ARG A 246 51.51 -34.82 -25.61
CA ARG A 246 51.08 -33.51 -26.14
C ARG A 246 49.74 -33.61 -26.87
N ALA A 247 49.50 -34.69 -27.62
CA ALA A 247 48.22 -34.95 -28.24
C ALA A 247 47.10 -35.14 -27.20
N VAL A 248 47.33 -35.97 -26.17
CA VAL A 248 46.33 -36.20 -25.09
C VAL A 248 46.05 -34.91 -24.31
N ALA A 249 47.08 -34.15 -23.92
CA ALA A 249 46.91 -32.88 -23.23
C ALA A 249 46.14 -31.85 -24.09
N GLY A 250 46.40 -31.81 -25.41
CA GLY A 250 45.66 -30.99 -26.36
C GLY A 250 44.17 -31.34 -26.41
N VAL A 251 43.84 -32.63 -26.49
CA VAL A 251 42.45 -33.12 -26.49
C VAL A 251 41.73 -32.79 -25.18
N VAL A 252 42.36 -33.03 -24.02
CA VAL A 252 41.77 -32.70 -22.71
C VAL A 252 41.55 -31.20 -22.54
N THR A 253 42.51 -30.36 -22.95
CA THR A 253 42.37 -28.90 -22.90
C THR A 253 41.28 -28.41 -23.84
N GLY A 254 41.18 -28.98 -25.05
CA GLY A 254 40.11 -28.68 -26.01
C GLY A 254 38.72 -29.06 -25.48
N LEU A 255 38.57 -30.24 -24.87
CA LEU A 255 37.34 -30.67 -24.20
C LEU A 255 36.97 -29.77 -23.02
N PHE A 256 37.94 -29.31 -22.23
CA PHE A 256 37.69 -28.39 -21.13
C PHE A 256 37.25 -27.01 -21.62
N ILE A 257 37.90 -26.46 -22.65
CA ILE A 257 37.48 -25.20 -23.29
C ILE A 257 36.07 -25.35 -23.90
N LEU A 258 35.79 -26.48 -24.56
CA LEU A 258 34.47 -26.76 -25.13
C LEU A 258 33.39 -26.86 -24.04
N MET A 259 33.67 -27.51 -22.91
CA MET A 259 32.79 -27.56 -21.73
C MET A 259 32.55 -26.16 -21.14
N VAL A 260 33.57 -25.31 -21.04
CA VAL A 260 33.43 -23.93 -20.55
C VAL A 260 32.60 -23.09 -21.54
N VAL A 261 32.82 -23.24 -22.85
CA VAL A 261 32.05 -22.54 -23.89
C VAL A 261 30.58 -23.00 -23.92
N LEU A 262 30.32 -24.31 -23.79
CA LEU A 262 28.97 -24.87 -23.63
C LEU A 262 28.32 -24.41 -22.31
N GLY A 263 29.09 -24.28 -21.23
CA GLY A 263 28.68 -23.71 -19.95
C GLY A 263 28.25 -22.24 -20.08
N LEU A 264 29.06 -21.40 -20.73
CA LEU A 264 28.66 -20.01 -21.00
C LEU A 264 27.45 -19.94 -21.95
N LEU A 265 27.41 -20.73 -23.03
CA LEU A 265 26.27 -20.75 -23.96
C LEU A 265 24.96 -21.19 -23.27
N SER A 266 25.00 -22.21 -22.43
CA SER A 266 23.84 -22.63 -21.62
C SER A 266 23.44 -21.58 -20.58
N SER A 267 24.42 -20.83 -20.02
CA SER A 267 24.17 -19.67 -19.16
C SER A 267 23.62 -18.44 -19.92
N THR A 268 23.69 -18.40 -21.26
CA THR A 268 23.01 -17.37 -22.07
C THR A 268 21.55 -17.70 -22.40
N ARG A 269 20.96 -18.70 -21.72
CA ARG A 269 19.51 -18.68 -21.47
C ARG A 269 19.21 -17.50 -20.54
N SER A 270 19.09 -16.31 -21.13
CA SER A 270 18.61 -15.12 -20.46
C SER A 270 17.39 -15.47 -19.62
N VAL A 271 17.49 -15.22 -18.32
CA VAL A 271 16.29 -14.94 -17.52
C VAL A 271 15.55 -13.87 -18.29
N LYS A 272 14.37 -14.19 -18.84
CA LYS A 272 13.50 -13.19 -19.43
C LYS A 272 13.18 -12.21 -18.32
N GLY A 273 13.81 -11.04 -18.35
CA GLY A 273 13.27 -9.88 -17.64
C GLY A 273 11.81 -9.67 -18.09
N PRO A 274 10.97 -9.05 -17.25
CA PRO A 274 9.59 -8.78 -17.62
C PRO A 274 9.55 -8.13 -19.00
N ALA A 275 8.66 -8.64 -19.85
CA ALA A 275 8.59 -8.18 -21.24
C ALA A 275 8.38 -6.66 -21.24
N ARG A 276 9.18 -5.93 -22.04
CA ARG A 276 8.90 -4.51 -22.29
C ARG A 276 7.46 -4.38 -22.80
N PRO A 277 6.66 -3.42 -22.30
CA PRO A 277 5.30 -3.21 -22.78
C PRO A 277 5.28 -3.03 -24.29
N SER A 278 4.35 -3.74 -24.92
CA SER A 278 4.05 -3.56 -26.34
C SER A 278 2.91 -2.54 -26.48
N GLY A 279 3.24 -1.25 -26.42
CA GLY A 279 2.25 -0.19 -26.60
C GLY A 279 2.75 1.22 -26.23
N PRO A 280 1.92 2.26 -26.44
CA PRO A 280 2.09 3.55 -25.78
C PRO A 280 1.82 3.43 -24.28
N GLU A 281 2.25 4.42 -23.49
CA GLU A 281 1.96 4.47 -22.06
C GLU A 281 0.45 4.59 -21.80
N PRO A 282 -0.17 3.77 -20.94
CA PRO A 282 -1.58 3.90 -20.59
C PRO A 282 -1.89 5.24 -19.89
N THR A 283 -2.80 6.02 -20.45
CA THR A 283 -3.28 7.29 -19.88
C THR A 283 -4.70 7.25 -19.36
N GLU A 284 -5.47 6.21 -19.68
CA GLU A 284 -6.90 6.11 -19.34
C GLU A 284 -7.18 4.99 -18.33
N LEU A 285 -8.16 5.20 -17.44
CA LEU A 285 -8.72 4.16 -16.56
C LEU A 285 -10.16 3.84 -16.97
N GLY A 286 -10.48 2.55 -16.95
CA GLY A 286 -11.85 2.04 -17.00
C GLY A 286 -12.13 1.16 -15.79
N ALA A 287 -13.06 0.22 -15.95
CA ALA A 287 -13.37 -0.80 -14.94
C ALA A 287 -12.36 -1.95 -14.87
N SER A 288 -11.49 -2.09 -15.88
CA SER A 288 -10.42 -3.12 -15.91
C SER A 288 -9.10 -2.56 -15.36
N PRO A 289 -8.33 -3.33 -14.57
CA PRO A 289 -7.04 -2.91 -14.03
C PRO A 289 -6.00 -2.65 -15.13
N VAL A 290 -5.40 -1.46 -15.11
CA VAL A 290 -4.14 -1.19 -15.81
C VAL A 290 -3.02 -1.85 -15.00
N SER A 291 -2.58 -3.02 -15.45
CA SER A 291 -1.62 -3.87 -14.73
C SER A 291 -0.15 -3.42 -14.84
N ASP A 292 0.14 -2.51 -15.76
CA ASP A 292 1.42 -1.82 -15.84
C ASP A 292 1.72 -1.05 -14.54
N SER A 293 3.01 -0.85 -14.26
CA SER A 293 3.48 -0.13 -13.08
C SER A 293 4.17 1.20 -13.41
N PHE A 294 3.89 2.22 -12.62
CA PHE A 294 4.28 3.61 -12.86
C PHE A 294 5.00 4.16 -11.64
N GLY A 295 5.99 5.04 -11.84
CA GLY A 295 6.77 5.68 -10.77
C GLY A 295 8.28 5.60 -11.01
N LEU A 296 9.06 5.48 -9.94
CA LEU A 296 10.53 5.44 -9.98
C LEU A 296 11.07 4.26 -9.17
N GLY A 297 11.91 3.41 -9.75
CA GLY A 297 12.53 2.29 -9.04
C GLY A 297 12.78 1.05 -9.90
N ASP A 298 13.11 -0.06 -9.23
CA ASP A 298 13.37 -1.35 -9.87
C ASP A 298 12.05 -2.06 -10.21
N GLY A 299 11.97 -2.63 -11.42
CA GLY A 299 10.78 -3.32 -11.89
C GLY A 299 9.60 -2.41 -12.25
N VAL A 300 9.77 -1.08 -12.22
CA VAL A 300 8.78 -0.13 -12.74
C VAL A 300 8.69 -0.24 -14.27
N THR A 301 7.47 -0.31 -14.79
CA THR A 301 7.17 -0.47 -16.20
C THR A 301 7.35 0.84 -16.98
N TRP A 302 6.74 1.92 -16.48
CA TRP A 302 6.77 3.27 -17.05
C TRP A 302 7.37 4.24 -16.04
N LYS A 303 8.56 4.77 -16.37
CA LYS A 303 9.27 5.67 -15.45
C LYS A 303 8.61 7.04 -15.41
N GLN A 304 8.10 7.40 -14.24
CA GLN A 304 7.53 8.70 -13.90
C GLN A 304 8.21 9.15 -12.59
N PRO A 305 9.20 10.06 -12.62
CA PRO A 305 10.00 10.39 -11.45
C PRO A 305 9.16 11.13 -10.39
N ASP A 306 8.34 12.07 -10.85
CA ASP A 306 7.52 13.02 -10.10
C ASP A 306 6.05 12.56 -10.02
N ALA A 307 5.34 12.49 -11.15
CA ALA A 307 3.89 12.29 -11.13
C ALA A 307 3.35 11.40 -12.25
N LYS A 308 2.28 10.67 -11.95
CA LYS A 308 1.48 9.92 -12.93
C LYS A 308 0.00 10.31 -12.86
N GLY A 309 -0.48 10.93 -13.93
CA GLY A 309 -1.90 11.19 -14.16
C GLY A 309 -2.57 10.09 -14.99
N PHE A 310 -3.84 9.81 -14.68
CA PHE A 310 -4.74 9.04 -15.52
C PHE A 310 -6.11 9.72 -15.67
N GLU A 311 -6.71 9.56 -16.83
CA GLU A 311 -8.00 10.14 -17.20
C GLU A 311 -9.10 9.07 -17.23
N PHE A 312 -10.32 9.42 -16.85
CA PHE A 312 -11.46 8.48 -16.84
C PHE A 312 -12.78 9.21 -17.02
N GLN A 313 -13.79 8.50 -17.56
CA GLN A 313 -15.14 9.03 -17.68
C GLN A 313 -15.99 8.60 -16.48
N PHE A 314 -16.70 9.56 -15.88
CA PHE A 314 -17.70 9.28 -14.85
C PHE A 314 -19.11 9.46 -15.45
N ALA A 315 -19.64 8.36 -16.00
CA ALA A 315 -20.97 8.29 -16.60
C ALA A 315 -21.78 7.16 -15.96
N SER A 316 -22.98 7.47 -15.48
CA SER A 316 -23.93 6.51 -14.91
C SER A 316 -25.37 7.03 -15.15
N PRO A 317 -26.34 6.16 -15.48
CA PRO A 317 -27.74 6.57 -15.67
C PRO A 317 -28.42 6.95 -14.35
N THR A 318 -28.03 6.34 -13.24
CA THR A 318 -28.49 6.64 -11.88
C THR A 318 -27.39 7.38 -11.10
N ARG A 319 -27.69 7.84 -9.89
CA ARG A 319 -26.64 8.21 -8.93
C ARG A 319 -25.65 7.03 -8.77
N ALA A 320 -24.37 7.35 -8.66
CA ALA A 320 -23.29 6.38 -8.52
C ALA A 320 -22.13 6.94 -7.67
N LEU A 321 -21.31 6.04 -7.15
CA LEU A 321 -19.99 6.31 -6.57
C LEU A 321 -18.91 6.01 -7.60
N ALA A 322 -17.73 6.60 -7.42
CA ALA A 322 -16.52 6.11 -8.07
C ALA A 322 -15.51 5.74 -6.97
N VAL A 323 -14.94 4.54 -7.07
CA VAL A 323 -13.89 4.05 -6.18
C VAL A 323 -12.64 3.84 -7.01
N LEU A 324 -11.57 4.55 -6.66
CA LEU A 324 -10.24 4.31 -7.19
C LEU A 324 -9.63 3.11 -6.49
N HIS A 325 -9.31 2.08 -7.25
CA HIS A 325 -8.55 0.91 -6.81
C HIS A 325 -7.13 1.03 -7.35
N TYR A 326 -6.14 0.73 -6.52
CA TYR A 326 -4.73 0.74 -6.89
C TYR A 326 -3.90 -0.10 -5.93
N GLN A 327 -2.68 -0.43 -6.34
CA GLN A 327 -1.65 -0.96 -5.45
C GLN A 327 -0.46 0.01 -5.42
N ALA A 328 0.28 0.01 -4.30
CA ALA A 328 1.46 0.85 -4.13
C ALA A 328 2.59 0.11 -3.42
N ARG A 329 3.84 0.56 -3.65
CA ARG A 329 5.07 0.03 -3.04
C ARG A 329 6.17 1.08 -3.02
N ASP A 330 7.15 0.83 -2.17
CA ASP A 330 8.40 1.56 -1.94
C ASP A 330 8.16 2.94 -1.27
N ILE A 331 6.90 3.21 -0.90
CA ILE A 331 6.44 4.44 -0.24
C ILE A 331 7.05 4.53 1.16
N SER A 332 8.09 5.34 1.27
CA SER A 332 8.96 5.43 2.42
C SER A 332 8.46 6.43 3.46
N GLN A 333 7.69 7.45 3.05
CA GLN A 333 7.16 8.48 3.94
C GLN A 333 5.64 8.68 3.82
N SER A 334 4.97 9.00 4.93
CA SER A 334 3.51 9.15 4.99
C SER A 334 2.95 10.40 4.28
N ARG A 335 3.84 11.23 3.73
CA ARG A 335 3.54 12.39 2.91
C ARG A 335 4.46 12.47 1.69
N GLU A 336 4.70 11.32 1.06
CA GLU A 336 5.52 11.21 -0.15
C GLU A 336 4.67 11.34 -1.40
N VAL A 337 3.79 10.37 -1.67
CA VAL A 337 2.91 10.38 -2.85
C VAL A 337 1.52 10.85 -2.47
N SER A 338 1.14 12.03 -2.94
CA SER A 338 -0.22 12.56 -2.83
C SER A 338 -1.13 11.97 -3.91
N ILE A 339 -2.44 11.94 -3.66
CA ILE A 339 -3.45 11.54 -4.62
C ILE A 339 -4.40 12.72 -4.80
N SER A 340 -4.55 13.23 -6.02
CA SER A 340 -5.49 14.29 -6.35
C SER A 340 -6.51 13.87 -7.41
N LEU A 341 -7.72 14.43 -7.33
CA LEU A 341 -8.79 14.30 -8.31
C LEU A 341 -9.13 15.68 -8.88
N ASN A 342 -9.01 15.84 -10.19
CA ASN A 342 -9.28 17.09 -10.90
C ASN A 342 -8.49 18.30 -10.33
N GLY A 343 -7.32 18.05 -9.75
CA GLY A 343 -6.45 19.05 -9.10
C GLY A 343 -6.73 19.28 -7.61
N VAL A 344 -7.68 18.54 -7.00
CA VAL A 344 -7.99 18.63 -5.56
C VAL A 344 -7.39 17.44 -4.82
N ASP A 345 -6.59 17.70 -3.79
CA ASP A 345 -5.98 16.70 -2.91
C ASP A 345 -7.06 15.85 -2.18
N LEU A 346 -6.91 14.52 -2.23
CA LEU A 346 -7.77 13.53 -1.56
C LEU A 346 -7.06 12.81 -0.40
N GLY A 347 -5.77 13.03 -0.20
CA GLY A 347 -4.92 12.36 0.78
C GLY A 347 -3.63 11.80 0.18
N TRP A 348 -3.00 10.92 0.95
CA TRP A 348 -1.67 10.36 0.66
C TRP A 348 -1.76 8.84 0.47
N VAL A 349 -0.90 8.32 -0.39
CA VAL A 349 -0.64 6.88 -0.46
C VAL A 349 -0.07 6.42 0.89
N PRO A 350 -0.60 5.36 1.52
CA PRO A 350 -0.04 4.82 2.76
C PRO A 350 1.40 4.34 2.59
N THR A 351 2.22 4.51 3.64
CA THR A 351 3.57 3.95 3.70
C THR A 351 3.59 2.43 3.60
N ASP A 352 4.68 1.90 3.09
CA ASP A 352 4.94 0.46 3.10
C ASP A 352 4.99 -0.09 4.54
N SER A 353 4.42 -1.27 4.69
CA SER A 353 4.36 -2.08 5.91
C SER A 353 4.75 -3.52 5.56
N GLN A 354 4.99 -4.37 6.56
CA GLN A 354 5.29 -5.79 6.28
C GLN A 354 4.15 -6.55 5.55
N GLU A 355 2.95 -5.95 5.46
CA GLU A 355 1.81 -6.49 4.72
C GLU A 355 1.65 -5.92 3.30
N SER A 356 2.47 -4.94 2.87
CA SER A 356 2.14 -4.11 1.69
C SER A 356 2.31 -4.77 0.31
N GLU A 357 3.11 -5.84 0.15
CA GLU A 357 3.48 -6.34 -1.19
C GLU A 357 2.32 -6.77 -2.11
N GLU A 358 1.15 -7.08 -1.54
CA GLU A 358 0.00 -7.62 -2.28
C GLU A 358 -1.33 -6.87 -2.04
N ARG A 359 -1.35 -5.87 -1.15
CA ARG A 359 -2.60 -5.23 -0.72
C ARG A 359 -3.22 -4.36 -1.83
N GLU A 360 -4.53 -4.47 -2.02
CA GLU A 360 -5.31 -3.55 -2.82
C GLU A 360 -5.79 -2.38 -1.93
N LEU A 361 -5.58 -1.16 -2.42
CA LEU A 361 -5.96 0.08 -1.74
C LEU A 361 -7.16 0.69 -2.46
N GLN A 362 -8.14 1.13 -1.68
CA GLN A 362 -9.41 1.66 -2.17
C GLN A 362 -9.61 3.09 -1.65
N LEU A 363 -9.87 4.03 -2.56
CA LEU A 363 -10.15 5.43 -2.24
C LEU A 363 -11.48 5.84 -2.86
N LEU A 364 -12.45 6.21 -2.02
CA LEU A 364 -13.71 6.79 -2.48
C LEU A 364 -13.44 8.17 -3.10
N LEU A 365 -13.80 8.36 -4.36
CA LEU A 365 -13.70 9.64 -5.05
C LEU A 365 -14.91 10.52 -4.68
N PRO A 366 -14.73 11.71 -4.08
CA PRO A 366 -15.86 12.53 -3.62
C PRO A 366 -16.75 13.00 -4.77
N LEU A 367 -18.06 12.73 -4.68
CA LEU A 367 -19.04 13.13 -5.71
C LEU A 367 -19.04 14.63 -6.02
N ALA A 368 -18.70 15.49 -5.05
CA ALA A 368 -18.61 16.93 -5.24
C ALA A 368 -17.43 17.37 -6.13
N MET A 369 -16.46 16.49 -6.36
CA MET A 369 -15.26 16.74 -7.17
C MET A 369 -15.30 16.03 -8.53
N LEU A 370 -16.25 15.08 -8.72
CA LEU A 370 -16.44 14.34 -9.97
C LEU A 370 -17.28 15.14 -10.98
N ARG A 371 -16.78 15.27 -12.21
CA ARG A 371 -17.48 15.86 -13.35
C ARG A 371 -18.26 14.77 -14.08
N ARG A 372 -19.59 14.89 -14.17
CA ARG A 372 -20.44 13.86 -14.80
C ARG A 372 -20.47 14.05 -16.31
N GLY A 373 -20.22 12.97 -17.06
CA GLY A 373 -20.20 13.01 -18.53
C GLY A 373 -18.99 13.73 -19.14
N GLU A 374 -18.02 14.11 -18.32
CA GLU A 374 -16.76 14.74 -18.73
C GLU A 374 -15.56 13.85 -18.32
N THR A 375 -14.41 14.14 -18.91
CA THR A 375 -13.13 13.56 -18.46
C THR A 375 -12.75 14.06 -17.08
N ASN A 376 -12.56 13.13 -16.16
CA ASN A 376 -11.98 13.33 -14.85
C ASN A 376 -10.52 12.87 -14.88
N ARG A 377 -9.69 13.40 -13.99
CA ARG A 377 -8.27 13.01 -13.88
C ARG A 377 -7.89 12.72 -12.44
N VAL A 378 -7.41 11.51 -12.18
CA VAL A 378 -6.69 11.16 -10.95
C VAL A 378 -5.20 11.35 -11.20
N THR A 379 -4.47 11.93 -10.25
CA THR A 379 -3.00 12.06 -10.33
C THR A 379 -2.37 11.57 -9.03
N PHE A 380 -1.38 10.68 -9.16
CA PHE A 380 -0.44 10.34 -8.11
C PHE A 380 0.79 11.23 -8.28
N ASP A 381 1.19 11.97 -7.25
CA ASP A 381 2.25 12.98 -7.33
C ASP A 381 3.20 12.84 -6.13
N ASN A 382 4.44 12.39 -6.40
CA ASN A 382 5.50 12.26 -5.41
C ASN A 382 6.12 13.64 -5.13
N VAL A 383 5.65 14.29 -4.08
CA VAL A 383 6.00 15.69 -3.77
C VAL A 383 7.46 15.88 -3.32
N LEU A 384 8.23 14.80 -3.17
CA LEU A 384 9.66 14.84 -2.85
C LEU A 384 10.54 14.80 -4.10
N ASN A 385 10.02 14.27 -5.21
CA ASN A 385 10.74 14.09 -6.47
C ASN A 385 10.26 15.09 -7.53
N PRO A 386 11.14 15.88 -8.19
CA PRO A 386 12.52 16.22 -7.80
C PRO A 386 12.55 17.23 -6.62
N PRO A 387 13.68 17.38 -5.90
CA PRO A 387 15.04 16.94 -6.23
C PRO A 387 15.46 15.60 -5.62
N ALA A 388 14.60 14.91 -4.85
CA ALA A 388 14.88 13.53 -4.49
C ALA A 388 14.74 12.60 -5.70
N GLU A 389 15.26 11.39 -5.56
CA GLU A 389 15.05 10.26 -6.48
C GLU A 389 14.48 9.06 -5.70
N ASP A 390 13.59 9.36 -4.74
CA ASP A 390 13.00 8.35 -3.87
C ASP A 390 12.16 7.37 -4.69
N ARG A 391 12.24 6.09 -4.33
CA ARG A 391 11.56 5.03 -5.07
C ARG A 391 10.09 5.01 -4.71
N TRP A 392 9.23 4.98 -5.71
CA TRP A 392 7.80 4.84 -5.52
C TRP A 392 7.19 4.10 -6.71
N ARG A 393 6.16 3.31 -6.47
CA ARG A 393 5.48 2.57 -7.54
C ARG A 393 3.99 2.44 -7.28
N VAL A 394 3.18 2.71 -8.31
CA VAL A 394 1.74 2.39 -8.35
C VAL A 394 1.42 1.47 -9.53
N TRP A 395 0.50 0.53 -9.37
CA TRP A 395 0.09 -0.42 -10.44
C TRP A 395 -1.30 -1.02 -10.16
N ASN A 396 -1.83 -1.81 -11.11
CA ASN A 396 -3.20 -2.36 -11.06
C ASN A 396 -4.26 -1.28 -10.79
N VAL A 397 -4.10 -0.11 -11.44
CA VAL A 397 -4.96 1.05 -11.19
C VAL A 397 -6.23 0.93 -12.03
N TYR A 398 -7.40 1.17 -11.42
CA TYR A 398 -8.69 1.28 -12.13
C TYR A 398 -9.73 2.08 -11.33
N VAL A 399 -10.83 2.44 -11.99
CA VAL A 399 -11.97 3.11 -11.35
C VAL A 399 -13.21 2.24 -11.46
N GLU A 400 -13.76 1.84 -10.32
CA GLU A 400 -15.03 1.15 -10.24
C GLU A 400 -16.16 2.18 -10.07
N VAL A 401 -17.09 2.22 -11.02
CA VAL A 401 -18.31 3.05 -10.93
C VAL A 401 -19.44 2.19 -10.38
N ILE A 402 -19.88 2.49 -9.16
CA ILE A 402 -20.87 1.70 -8.41
C ILE A 402 -22.21 2.45 -8.41
N PRO A 403 -23.26 1.99 -9.11
CA PRO A 403 -24.58 2.61 -9.02
C PRO A 403 -25.14 2.48 -7.60
N VAL A 404 -25.66 3.57 -7.04
CA VAL A 404 -26.31 3.54 -5.71
C VAL A 404 -27.82 3.34 -5.84
N PRO A 405 -28.46 2.64 -4.90
CA PRO A 405 -29.90 2.40 -4.95
C PRO A 405 -30.73 3.69 -4.83
N GLU A 406 -31.67 3.90 -5.75
CA GLU A 406 -32.59 5.04 -5.75
C GLU A 406 -33.88 4.71 -5.01
N LEU A 407 -33.77 4.54 -3.69
CA LEU A 407 -34.87 4.21 -2.78
C LEU A 407 -35.18 5.36 -1.80
N PRO A 408 -36.39 5.41 -1.20
CA PRO A 408 -36.70 6.36 -0.14
C PRO A 408 -35.75 6.24 1.06
N GLN A 409 -35.40 7.36 1.70
CA GLN A 409 -34.43 7.43 2.82
C GLN A 409 -34.72 6.42 3.96
N ALA A 410 -36.00 6.20 4.29
CA ALA A 410 -36.40 5.21 5.30
C ALA A 410 -36.10 3.76 4.88
N GLN A 411 -36.24 3.44 3.59
CA GLN A 411 -35.95 2.12 3.04
C GLN A 411 -34.44 1.90 2.87
N LEU A 412 -33.68 2.93 2.48
CA LEU A 412 -32.21 2.89 2.52
C LEU A 412 -31.70 2.58 3.94
N MET A 413 -32.20 3.29 4.95
CA MET A 413 -31.85 3.04 6.35
C MET A 413 -32.23 1.63 6.81
N ALA A 414 -33.43 1.15 6.47
CA ALA A 414 -33.86 -0.21 6.83
C ALA A 414 -33.00 -1.30 6.16
N ASN A 415 -32.66 -1.12 4.88
CA ASN A 415 -31.80 -2.04 4.13
C ASN A 415 -30.39 -2.07 4.73
N ALA A 416 -29.74 -0.91 4.91
CA ALA A 416 -28.40 -0.82 5.48
C ALA A 416 -28.30 -1.49 6.87
N ASN A 417 -29.27 -1.24 7.76
CA ASN A 417 -29.31 -1.89 9.07
C ASN A 417 -29.44 -3.42 8.96
N LYS A 418 -30.31 -3.92 8.06
CA LYS A 418 -30.51 -5.34 7.82
C LYS A 418 -29.24 -5.99 7.27
N GLU A 419 -28.57 -5.34 6.32
CA GLU A 419 -27.31 -5.78 5.72
C GLU A 419 -26.19 -5.84 6.75
N ALA A 420 -25.94 -4.75 7.49
CA ALA A 420 -24.94 -4.70 8.55
C ALA A 420 -25.17 -5.72 9.67
N ALA A 421 -26.42 -5.88 10.14
CA ALA A 421 -26.77 -6.88 11.15
C ALA A 421 -26.56 -8.32 10.65
N THR A 422 -26.83 -8.58 9.37
CA THR A 422 -26.57 -9.90 8.75
C THR A 422 -25.07 -10.13 8.56
N ALA A 423 -24.33 -9.09 8.16
CA ALA A 423 -22.88 -9.11 8.01
C ALA A 423 -22.16 -9.46 9.32
N ARG A 424 -22.61 -8.91 10.47
CA ARG A 424 -22.08 -9.27 11.79
C ARG A 424 -22.26 -10.74 12.13
N ARG A 425 -23.45 -11.33 11.88
CA ARG A 425 -23.69 -12.76 12.14
C ARG A 425 -22.75 -13.65 11.35
N PHE A 426 -22.50 -13.31 10.08
CA PHE A 426 -21.49 -14.01 9.28
C PHE A 426 -20.05 -13.80 9.81
N TYR A 427 -19.73 -12.61 10.32
CA TYR A 427 -18.43 -12.35 10.95
C TYR A 427 -18.21 -13.15 12.25
N GLU A 428 -19.23 -13.20 13.12
CA GLU A 428 -19.23 -14.00 14.34
C GLU A 428 -19.06 -15.50 14.04
N GLN A 429 -19.58 -15.96 12.89
CA GLN A 429 -19.51 -17.33 12.41
C GLN A 429 -18.40 -17.55 11.35
N LYS A 430 -17.44 -16.63 11.21
CA LYS A 430 -16.40 -16.69 10.16
C LYS A 430 -15.53 -17.96 10.22
N ASP A 431 -15.41 -18.55 11.41
CA ASP A 431 -14.62 -19.76 11.66
C ASP A 431 -15.44 -21.06 11.49
N VAL A 432 -16.76 -20.97 11.29
CA VAL A 432 -17.68 -22.12 11.09
C VAL A 432 -17.81 -22.48 9.61
N GLY A 433 -17.91 -21.48 8.74
CA GLY A 433 -18.03 -21.65 7.29
C GLY A 433 -16.92 -20.90 6.57
N SER A 434 -16.16 -21.57 5.71
CA SER A 434 -15.03 -20.99 4.96
C SER A 434 -15.38 -19.70 4.19
N GLU A 435 -16.57 -19.64 3.62
CA GLU A 435 -17.11 -18.46 2.90
C GLU A 435 -17.69 -17.36 3.80
N ASN A 436 -17.87 -17.59 5.12
CA ASN A 436 -18.61 -16.66 5.98
C ASN A 436 -17.90 -15.30 6.13
N LEU A 437 -16.55 -15.28 6.14
CA LEU A 437 -15.81 -14.03 6.16
C LEU A 437 -16.05 -13.19 4.89
N TYR A 438 -16.03 -13.83 3.71
CA TYR A 438 -16.35 -13.18 2.44
C TYR A 438 -17.80 -12.69 2.38
N LYS A 439 -18.77 -13.51 2.86
CA LYS A 439 -20.18 -13.10 2.98
C LYS A 439 -20.36 -11.89 3.89
N SER A 440 -19.63 -11.83 4.99
CA SER A 440 -19.63 -10.70 5.91
C SER A 440 -19.12 -9.42 5.22
N TRP A 441 -17.93 -9.47 4.60
CA TRP A 441 -17.37 -8.36 3.83
C TRP A 441 -18.33 -7.86 2.75
N LYS A 442 -18.90 -8.78 1.95
CA LYS A 442 -19.84 -8.46 0.87
C LYS A 442 -21.07 -7.69 1.38
N LEU A 443 -21.62 -8.11 2.53
CA LEU A 443 -22.78 -7.45 3.13
C LEU A 443 -22.43 -6.12 3.81
N PHE A 444 -21.25 -5.97 4.42
CA PHE A 444 -20.77 -4.67 4.88
C PHE A 444 -20.53 -3.70 3.71
N ARG A 445 -19.98 -4.18 2.59
CA ARG A 445 -19.81 -3.41 1.36
C ARG A 445 -21.16 -2.94 0.81
N SER A 446 -22.15 -3.84 0.72
CA SER A 446 -23.52 -3.49 0.32
C SER A 446 -24.14 -2.43 1.25
N SER A 447 -24.05 -2.65 2.57
CA SER A 447 -24.53 -1.69 3.57
C SER A 447 -23.88 -0.32 3.42
N TRP A 448 -22.57 -0.25 3.17
CA TRP A 448 -21.87 1.02 2.95
C TRP A 448 -22.39 1.73 1.70
N ILE A 449 -22.51 1.03 0.57
CA ILE A 449 -23.06 1.60 -0.69
C ILE A 449 -24.49 2.10 -0.49
N THR A 450 -25.33 1.37 0.26
CA THR A 450 -26.68 1.80 0.63
C THR A 450 -26.68 3.07 1.49
N LEU A 451 -25.74 3.21 2.45
CA LEU A 451 -25.59 4.42 3.26
C LEU A 451 -25.04 5.62 2.46
N GLU A 452 -24.23 5.37 1.42
CA GLU A 452 -23.75 6.42 0.51
C GLU A 452 -24.88 7.04 -0.33
N ALA A 453 -25.97 6.30 -0.58
CA ALA A 453 -27.16 6.81 -1.26
C ALA A 453 -27.96 7.84 -0.44
N MET A 454 -27.72 7.89 0.89
CA MET A 454 -28.47 8.73 1.83
C MET A 454 -27.98 10.19 1.82
N GLU A 455 -28.94 11.12 1.94
CA GLU A 455 -28.65 12.57 2.01
C GLU A 455 -27.91 12.95 3.29
N ARG A 456 -28.29 12.33 4.41
CA ARG A 456 -27.62 12.48 5.71
C ARG A 456 -27.30 11.10 6.25
N LYS A 457 -26.01 10.81 6.39
CA LYS A 457 -25.50 9.56 6.92
C LYS A 457 -25.72 9.47 8.44
N PRO A 458 -26.19 8.33 8.97
CA PRO A 458 -26.25 8.08 10.41
C PRO A 458 -24.84 7.74 10.92
N GLU A 459 -24.17 8.71 11.56
CA GLU A 459 -22.75 8.63 11.97
C GLU A 459 -22.36 7.30 12.62
N ASP A 460 -23.08 6.89 13.67
CA ASP A 460 -22.76 5.68 14.46
C ASP A 460 -22.77 4.40 13.60
N LEU A 461 -23.75 4.26 12.70
CA LEU A 461 -23.88 3.10 11.81
C LEU A 461 -22.88 3.18 10.65
N TYR A 462 -22.64 4.38 10.12
CA TYR A 462 -21.73 4.59 9.00
C TYR A 462 -20.28 4.33 9.39
N GLU A 463 -19.81 4.88 10.52
CA GLU A 463 -18.45 4.65 11.01
C GLU A 463 -18.22 3.20 11.43
N ASP A 464 -19.21 2.55 12.06
CA ASP A 464 -19.14 1.12 12.37
C ASP A 464 -19.05 0.24 11.10
N VAL A 465 -19.91 0.50 10.10
CA VAL A 465 -19.89 -0.26 8.83
C VAL A 465 -18.56 -0.05 8.11
N ARG A 466 -17.99 1.16 8.11
CA ARG A 466 -16.66 1.41 7.54
C ARG A 466 -15.55 0.70 8.31
N TYR A 467 -15.59 0.72 9.64
CA TYR A 467 -14.64 -0.02 10.48
C TYR A 467 -14.71 -1.53 10.22
N MET A 468 -15.90 -2.11 10.18
CA MET A 468 -16.11 -3.53 9.94
C MET A 468 -15.75 -3.94 8.50
N LEU A 469 -16.03 -3.10 7.50
CA LEU A 469 -15.62 -3.32 6.11
C LEU A 469 -14.09 -3.36 5.98
N ALA A 470 -13.40 -2.38 6.56
CA ALA A 470 -11.93 -2.33 6.55
C ALA A 470 -11.31 -3.53 7.29
N ARG A 471 -11.91 -3.93 8.41
CA ARG A 471 -11.45 -5.09 9.20
C ARG A 471 -11.66 -6.42 8.47
N THR A 472 -12.84 -6.65 7.91
CA THR A 472 -13.15 -7.89 7.18
C THR A 472 -12.29 -8.03 5.92
N ALA A 473 -12.05 -6.93 5.19
CA ALA A 473 -11.11 -6.90 4.08
C ALA A 473 -9.68 -7.28 4.52
N GLY A 474 -9.16 -6.72 5.61
CA GLY A 474 -7.82 -7.06 6.11
C GLY A 474 -7.67 -8.53 6.53
N GLU A 475 -8.67 -9.10 7.22
CA GLU A 475 -8.68 -10.54 7.57
C GLU A 475 -8.78 -11.45 6.32
N MET A 476 -9.44 -10.98 5.25
CA MET A 476 -9.49 -11.64 3.94
C MET A 476 -8.14 -11.58 3.20
N ASP A 477 -7.48 -10.43 3.15
CA ASP A 477 -6.15 -10.27 2.55
C ASP A 477 -5.12 -11.19 3.24
N GLN A 478 -5.12 -11.23 4.57
CA GLN A 478 -4.26 -12.13 5.36
C GLN A 478 -4.56 -13.61 5.07
N THR A 479 -5.84 -13.97 4.94
CA THR A 479 -6.28 -15.33 4.57
C THR A 479 -5.79 -15.71 3.17
N CYS A 480 -5.94 -14.81 2.19
CA CYS A 480 -5.47 -15.02 0.82
C CYS A 480 -3.96 -15.28 0.80
N ARG A 481 -3.17 -14.36 1.36
CA ARG A 481 -1.71 -14.43 1.41
C ARG A 481 -1.21 -15.74 2.03
N LYS A 482 -1.82 -16.18 3.13
CA LYS A 482 -1.49 -17.46 3.77
C LYS A 482 -1.70 -18.64 2.82
N LEU A 483 -2.85 -18.70 2.14
CA LEU A 483 -3.16 -19.78 1.20
C LEU A 483 -2.25 -19.74 -0.03
N MET A 484 -1.89 -18.56 -0.54
CA MET A 484 -0.92 -18.43 -1.64
C MET A 484 0.49 -18.90 -1.24
N LEU A 485 0.92 -18.64 0.00
CA LEU A 485 2.19 -19.18 0.54
C LEU A 485 2.14 -20.71 0.73
N ASP A 486 1.02 -21.25 1.21
CA ASP A 486 0.83 -22.69 1.36
C ASP A 486 0.78 -23.39 -0.03
N PHE A 487 0.18 -22.75 -1.04
CA PHE A 487 0.21 -23.19 -2.44
C PHE A 487 1.65 -23.20 -3.00
N GLN A 488 2.38 -22.09 -2.88
CA GLN A 488 3.78 -21.99 -3.33
C GLN A 488 4.65 -23.08 -2.68
N ARG A 489 4.43 -23.35 -1.39
CA ARG A 489 5.11 -24.43 -0.65
C ARG A 489 4.77 -25.80 -1.24
N SER A 490 3.50 -26.09 -1.55
CA SER A 490 3.12 -27.36 -2.19
C SER A 490 3.78 -27.54 -3.57
N ILE A 491 3.83 -26.48 -4.40
CA ILE A 491 4.56 -26.48 -5.68
C ILE A 491 6.06 -26.74 -5.47
N GLN A 492 6.69 -26.09 -4.47
CA GLN A 492 8.11 -26.29 -4.15
C GLN A 492 8.42 -27.74 -3.77
N TYR A 493 7.54 -28.40 -3.02
CA TYR A 493 7.66 -29.83 -2.67
C TYR A 493 7.14 -30.79 -3.75
N ARG A 494 6.68 -30.27 -4.90
CA ARG A 494 6.10 -31.03 -6.03
C ARG A 494 4.86 -31.86 -5.65
N ASP A 495 4.07 -31.34 -4.71
CA ASP A 495 2.85 -31.96 -4.22
C ASP A 495 1.63 -31.37 -4.93
N GLY A 496 1.31 -31.93 -6.11
CA GLY A 496 0.23 -31.45 -6.97
C GLY A 496 -1.15 -31.56 -6.33
N ASP A 497 -1.41 -32.63 -5.58
CA ASP A 497 -2.69 -32.86 -4.89
C ASP A 497 -2.92 -31.81 -3.79
N LYS A 498 -1.90 -31.50 -2.97
CA LYS A 498 -2.00 -30.40 -2.00
C LYS A 498 -2.07 -29.03 -2.67
N ALA A 499 -1.39 -28.82 -3.80
CA ALA A 499 -1.49 -27.57 -4.54
C ALA A 499 -2.93 -27.35 -5.03
N LEU A 500 -3.54 -28.35 -5.68
CA LEU A 500 -4.93 -28.32 -6.13
C LEU A 500 -5.91 -28.12 -4.98
N ALA A 501 -5.78 -28.88 -3.88
CA ALA A 501 -6.62 -28.73 -2.70
C ALA A 501 -6.53 -27.32 -2.09
N THR A 502 -5.35 -26.68 -2.15
CA THR A 502 -5.17 -25.30 -1.69
C THR A 502 -5.87 -24.30 -2.60
N VAL A 503 -5.78 -24.46 -3.94
CA VAL A 503 -6.54 -23.63 -4.90
C VAL A 503 -8.04 -23.78 -4.68
N GLN A 504 -8.54 -25.00 -4.49
CA GLN A 504 -9.96 -25.27 -4.22
C GLN A 504 -10.43 -24.66 -2.88
N GLU A 505 -9.57 -24.60 -1.86
CA GLU A 505 -9.85 -23.87 -0.60
C GLU A 505 -9.90 -22.34 -0.83
N VAL A 506 -9.01 -21.78 -1.66
CA VAL A 506 -9.07 -20.37 -2.05
C VAL A 506 -10.38 -20.06 -2.78
N ILE A 507 -10.75 -20.85 -3.79
CA ILE A 507 -12.02 -20.65 -4.52
C ILE A 507 -13.24 -20.78 -3.58
N ARG A 508 -13.21 -21.69 -2.61
CA ARG A 508 -14.32 -21.83 -1.64
C ARG A 508 -14.45 -20.62 -0.70
N ARG A 509 -13.33 -20.03 -0.28
CA ARG A 509 -13.29 -18.83 0.57
C ARG A 509 -13.58 -17.54 -0.20
N PHE A 510 -13.17 -17.49 -1.47
CA PHE A 510 -13.30 -16.37 -2.38
C PHE A 510 -14.05 -16.84 -3.64
N PRO A 511 -15.39 -16.99 -3.57
CA PRO A 511 -16.17 -17.68 -4.61
C PRO A 511 -16.42 -16.84 -5.87
N THR A 512 -16.04 -15.56 -5.90
CA THR A 512 -16.25 -14.68 -7.06
C THR A 512 -15.06 -13.75 -7.30
N THR A 513 -15.03 -13.18 -8.50
CA THR A 513 -14.05 -12.18 -8.95
C THR A 513 -14.06 -10.86 -8.17
N GLU A 514 -15.04 -10.63 -7.28
CA GLU A 514 -15.09 -9.43 -6.43
C GLU A 514 -13.91 -9.31 -5.46
N HIS A 515 -13.14 -10.38 -5.26
CA HIS A 515 -11.89 -10.38 -4.52
C HIS A 515 -10.79 -11.02 -5.34
N ARG A 516 -9.67 -10.29 -5.54
CA ARG A 516 -8.56 -10.67 -6.44
C ARG A 516 -8.04 -12.09 -6.25
N CYS A 517 -8.06 -12.61 -5.02
CA CYS A 517 -7.59 -13.96 -4.70
C CYS A 517 -8.27 -15.06 -5.54
N HIS A 518 -9.52 -14.85 -5.96
CA HIS A 518 -10.25 -15.76 -6.85
C HIS A 518 -9.55 -15.91 -8.21
N ASN A 519 -9.30 -14.78 -8.88
CA ASN A 519 -8.60 -14.76 -10.18
C ASN A 519 -7.17 -15.28 -10.04
N LEU A 520 -6.45 -14.87 -8.98
CA LEU A 520 -5.09 -15.32 -8.71
C LEU A 520 -5.01 -16.85 -8.53
N ALA A 521 -6.01 -17.47 -7.89
CA ALA A 521 -6.08 -18.93 -7.75
C ALA A 521 -6.27 -19.63 -9.11
N ILE A 522 -7.14 -19.09 -9.98
CA ILE A 522 -7.38 -19.61 -11.34
C ILE A 522 -6.14 -19.44 -12.22
N GLU A 523 -5.50 -18.27 -12.17
CA GLU A 523 -4.23 -17.99 -12.86
C GLU A 523 -3.15 -19.00 -12.45
N LYS A 524 -2.97 -19.22 -11.13
CA LYS A 524 -1.97 -20.18 -10.62
C LYS A 524 -2.31 -21.63 -10.92
N ALA A 525 -3.58 -22.03 -10.89
CA ALA A 525 -3.95 -23.37 -11.33
C ALA A 525 -3.62 -23.58 -12.83
N THR A 526 -3.88 -22.58 -13.66
CA THR A 526 -3.59 -22.61 -15.09
C THR A 526 -2.07 -22.64 -15.37
N GLU A 527 -1.29 -21.81 -14.66
CA GLU A 527 0.17 -21.73 -14.77
C GLU A 527 0.88 -23.06 -14.46
N TYR A 528 0.32 -23.86 -13.54
CA TYR A 528 0.85 -25.15 -13.12
C TYR A 528 0.05 -26.37 -13.63
N GLU A 529 -0.80 -26.17 -14.64
CA GLU A 529 -1.60 -27.22 -15.30
C GLU A 529 -2.44 -28.09 -14.34
N LEU A 530 -2.95 -27.50 -13.25
CA LEU A 530 -3.76 -28.19 -12.24
C LEU A 530 -5.21 -28.39 -12.72
N PRO A 531 -5.82 -29.58 -12.53
CA PRO A 531 -7.19 -29.87 -12.95
C PRO A 531 -8.20 -29.27 -11.96
N LEU A 532 -8.70 -28.07 -12.28
CA LEU A 532 -9.69 -27.32 -11.50
C LEU A 532 -11.11 -27.90 -11.56
#